data_AF-A0A5J6GHJ2-F1
#
_entry.id   AF-A0A5J6GHJ2-F1
#
_cell.length_a   1.000
_cell.length_b   1.000
_cell.length_c   1.000
_cell.angle_alpha   90.00
_cell.angle_beta   90.00
_cell.angle_gamma   90.00
#
_symmetry.space_group_name_H-M   'P 1'
#
loop_
_entity.id
_entity.type
_entity.pdbx_description
1 polymer ?
#
loop_
_entity_poly.entity_id
_entity_poly.type
_entity_poly.pdbx_seq_one_letter_code
_entity_poly.pdbx_strand_id
1 'polypeptide(L)' 'MNANEKSTDVAPAGAWFKSSYSSGAEGNCVEVADLCEQVGIRDSKRAHGPALVVPSSAFSAFIASL' A
#
# COMPACT_ATOMS: atom_id res chain seq x y z
N MET A 1 5.57 -1.25 15.68
CA MET A 1 5.08 -0.70 14.41
C MET A 1 6.10 0.34 13.96
N ASN A 2 7.10 -0.06 13.17
CA ASN A 2 8.16 0.86 12.74
C ASN A 2 7.82 1.38 11.35
N ALA A 3 7.41 2.63 11.25
CA ALA A 3 6.87 3.24 10.03
C ALA A 3 7.94 3.56 8.95
N ASN A 4 9.05 2.82 8.88
CA ASN A 4 10.19 3.19 8.04
C ASN A 4 10.84 2.03 7.28
N GLU A 5 10.09 0.99 6.97
CA GLU A 5 10.55 -0.07 6.07
C GLU A 5 10.44 0.42 4.63
N LYS A 6 11.51 0.29 3.84
CA LYS A 6 11.45 0.68 2.43
C LYS A 6 10.52 -0.30 1.72
N SER A 7 9.73 0.21 0.78
CA SER A 7 8.74 -0.60 0.07
C SER A 7 9.32 -1.86 -0.58
N THR A 8 10.59 -1.82 -1.01
CA THR A 8 11.30 -2.97 -1.57
C THR A 8 11.62 -4.06 -0.55
N ASP A 9 11.72 -3.72 0.74
CA ASP A 9 11.91 -4.67 1.83
C ASP A 9 10.57 -5.27 2.29
N VAL A 10 9.46 -4.57 2.02
CA VAL A 10 8.10 -5.00 2.37
C VAL A 10 7.53 -6.00 1.37
N ALA A 11 7.66 -5.75 0.07
CA ALA A 11 7.16 -6.67 -0.96
C ALA A 11 7.86 -6.45 -2.32
N PRO A 12 7.98 -7.50 -3.16
CA PRO A 12 8.51 -7.35 -4.52
C PRO A 12 7.63 -6.44 -5.36
N ALA A 13 8.20 -5.76 -6.36
CA ALA A 13 7.51 -4.76 -7.17
C ALA A 13 6.20 -5.27 -7.81
N GLY A 14 6.15 -6.55 -8.20
CA GLY A 14 4.96 -7.17 -8.80
C GLY A 14 3.83 -7.53 -7.83
N ALA A 15 4.05 -7.44 -6.52
CA ALA A 15 3.03 -7.67 -5.50
C ALA A 15 2.21 -6.41 -5.18
N TRP A 16 2.55 -5.26 -5.77
CA TRP A 16 1.87 -3.99 -5.52
C TRP A 16 0.75 -3.78 -6.53
N PHE A 17 -0.47 -3.62 -6.02
CA PHE A 17 -1.69 -3.39 -6.78
C PHE A 17 -2.09 -1.93 -6.74
N LYS A 18 -2.43 -1.40 -7.91
CA LYS A 18 -2.88 -0.03 -8.12
C LYS A 18 -4.40 0.01 -8.13
N SER A 19 -5.01 0.98 -7.45
CA SER A 19 -6.47 1.07 -7.40
C SER A 19 -7.08 1.53 -8.73
N SER A 20 -8.25 0.99 -9.09
CA SER A 20 -8.93 1.31 -10.36
C SER A 20 -9.53 2.72 -10.41
N TYR A 21 -9.66 3.42 -9.28
CA TYR A 21 -10.08 4.83 -9.20
C TYR A 21 -8.96 5.84 -9.50
N SER A 22 -7.82 5.35 -9.96
CA SER A 22 -6.63 6.17 -10.19
C SER A 22 -6.40 6.54 -11.67
N SER A 23 -7.46 6.51 -12.50
CA SER A 23 -7.43 6.84 -13.93
C SER A 23 -7.72 8.33 -14.25
N GLY A 24 -7.65 9.22 -13.26
CA GLY A 24 -7.71 10.68 -13.46
C GLY A 24 -6.37 11.28 -13.90
N ALA A 25 -6.40 12.43 -14.58
CA ALA A 25 -5.30 13.10 -15.29
C ALA A 25 -4.01 13.40 -14.47
N GLU A 26 -3.99 13.13 -13.17
CA GLU A 26 -2.89 13.43 -12.23
C GLU A 26 -2.21 12.18 -11.62
N GLY A 27 -2.58 10.98 -12.08
CA GLY A 27 -1.85 9.72 -11.96
C GLY A 27 -1.46 9.28 -10.53
N ASN A 28 -2.23 8.33 -9.98
CA ASN A 28 -1.97 7.43 -8.84
C ASN A 28 -1.21 7.98 -7.59
N CYS A 29 -1.84 7.90 -6.42
CA CYS A 29 -1.24 8.30 -5.12
C CYS A 29 -1.02 7.15 -4.12
N VAL A 30 -1.55 5.93 -4.35
CA VAL A 30 -1.38 4.79 -3.43
C VAL A 30 -1.35 3.45 -4.19
N GLU A 31 -0.47 2.55 -3.77
CA GLU A 31 -0.46 1.12 -4.12
C GLU A 31 -0.53 0.28 -2.84
N VAL A 32 -1.16 -0.89 -2.93
CA VAL A 32 -1.33 -1.83 -1.82
C VAL A 32 -0.74 -3.20 -2.15
N ALA A 33 -0.15 -3.87 -1.16
CA ALA A 33 0.34 -5.24 -1.27
C ALA A 33 -0.33 -6.12 -0.21
N ASP A 34 -0.83 -7.28 -0.63
CA ASP A 34 -1.29 -8.32 0.28
C ASP A 34 -0.09 -9.07 0.84
N LEU A 35 0.06 -9.05 2.17
CA LEU A 35 1.13 -9.71 2.92
C LEU A 35 0.53 -10.73 3.89
N CYS A 36 -0.59 -11.36 3.52
CA CYS A 36 -1.37 -12.27 4.34
C CYS A 36 -2.01 -11.59 5.57
N GLU A 37 -1.40 -11.68 6.76
CA GLU A 37 -1.93 -11.06 7.98
C GLU A 37 -1.74 -9.53 8.03
N GLN A 38 -1.02 -8.99 7.03
CA GLN A 38 -0.69 -7.58 6.92
C GLN A 38 -1.01 -7.04 5.54
N VAL A 39 -1.14 -5.72 5.46
CA VAL A 39 -1.30 -4.97 4.22
C VAL A 39 -0.21 -3.92 4.17
N GLY A 40 0.57 -3.94 3.08
CA GLY A 40 1.52 -2.89 2.76
C GLY A 40 0.83 -1.78 1.97
N ILE A 41 1.09 -0.52 2.29
CA ILE A 41 0.55 0.67 1.63
C ILE A 41 1.73 1.58 1.29
N ARG A 42 1.88 1.96 0.02
CA ARG A 42 2.94 2.88 -0.41
C ARG A 42 2.39 3.94 -1.35
N ASP A 43 3.15 5.04 -1.49
CA ASP A 43 2.93 6.02 -2.52
C ASP A 43 3.50 5.53 -3.86
N SER A 44 2.67 5.48 -4.90
CA SER A 44 3.09 5.04 -6.25
C SER A 44 4.15 5.94 -6.89
N LYS A 45 4.20 7.23 -6.53
CA LYS A 45 5.19 8.17 -7.04
C LYS A 45 6.56 7.99 -6.36
N ARG A 46 6.57 7.29 -5.22
CA ARG A 46 7.74 6.94 -4.42
C ARG A 46 7.80 5.43 -4.19
N ALA A 47 7.81 4.65 -5.28
CA ALA A 47 7.84 3.18 -5.22
C ALA A 47 9.02 2.58 -4.41
N HIS A 48 10.12 3.33 -4.22
CA HIS A 48 11.27 2.94 -3.39
C HIS A 48 11.31 3.65 -2.02
N GLY A 49 10.31 4.46 -1.71
CA GLY A 49 10.15 5.16 -0.45
C GLY A 49 9.64 4.26 0.67
N PRO A 50 9.33 4.84 1.84
CA PRO A 50 8.73 4.12 2.95
C PRO A 50 7.37 3.52 2.57
N ALA A 51 7.07 2.35 3.10
CA ALA A 51 5.74 1.77 3.08
C ALA A 51 5.17 1.67 4.51
N LEU A 52 3.87 1.93 4.63
CA LEU A 52 3.13 1.67 5.86
C LEU A 52 2.68 0.21 5.85
N VAL A 53 2.93 -0.52 6.93
CA VAL A 53 2.47 -1.90 7.11
C VAL A 53 1.50 -1.94 8.28
N VAL A 54 0.29 -2.46 8.04
CA VAL A 54 -0.79 -2.56 9.04
C VAL A 54 -1.38 -3.96 9.04
N PRO A 55 -2.00 -4.41 10.16
CA PRO A 55 -2.77 -5.66 10.16
C PRO A 55 -3.90 -5.62 9.12
N SER A 56 -4.15 -6.74 8.45
CA SER A 56 -5.22 -6.85 7.45
C SER A 56 -6.60 -6.52 8.04
N SER A 57 -6.87 -6.93 9.28
CA SER A 57 -8.11 -6.62 10.01
C SER A 57 -8.32 -5.12 10.21
N ALA A 58 -7.26 -4.36 10.51
CA ALA A 58 -7.32 -2.91 10.69
C ALA A 58 -7.58 -2.21 9.35
N PHE A 59 -6.94 -2.69 8.28
CA PHE A 59 -7.18 -2.18 6.93
C PHE A 59 -8.63 -2.45 6.48
N SER A 60 -9.16 -3.66 6.69
CA SER A 60 -10.55 -4.00 6.38
C SER A 60 -11.54 -3.15 7.17
N ALA A 61 -11.32 -2.94 8.46
CA ALA A 61 -12.17 -2.10 9.29
C ALA A 61 -12.18 -0.63 8.81
N PHE A 62 -11.02 -0.11 8.41
CA PHE A 62 -10.91 1.23 7.82
C PHE A 62 -11.74 1.35 6.53
N ILE A 63 -11.60 0.43 5.58
CA ILE A 63 -12.34 0.46 4.32
C ILE A 63 -13.86 0.30 4.54
N ALA A 64 -14.29 -0.54 5.48
CA ALA A 64 -15.70 -0.73 5.80
C ALA A 64 -16.38 0.51 6.42
N SER A 65 -15.61 1.54 6.79
CA SER A 65 -16.12 2.78 7.37
C SER A 65 -16.30 3.92 6.36
N LEU A 66 -16.04 3.67 5.07
CA LEU A 66 -16.11 4.62 3.97
C LEU A 66 -17.46 4.61 3.24
#